data_AF-A0A2K0SUR8-F1
#
_entry.id   AF-A0A2K0SUR8-F1
#
_cell.length_a   1.000
_cell.length_b   1.000
_cell.length_c   1.000
_cell.angle_alpha   90.00
_cell.angle_beta   90.00
_cell.angle_gamma   90.00
#
_symmetry.space_group_name_H-M   'P 1'
#
loop_
_entity.id
_entity.type
_entity.pdbx_description
1 polymer ?
#
loop_
_entity_poly.entity_id
_entity_poly.type
_entity_poly.pdbx_seq_one_letter_code
_entity_poly.pdbx_strand_id
1 'polypeptide(L)' 'MGDAREPSLYSVNPRIRYNTVGGVNGPLVILENVKYPRYNEMVTLTLPDGT' A
#
# COMPACT_ATOMS: atom_id res chain seq x y z
N MET A 1 -20.34 -17.77 -32.59
CA MET A 1 -19.28 -18.58 -31.97
C MET A 1 -18.09 -17.66 -31.75
N GLY A 2 -18.12 -16.87 -30.67
CA GLY A 2 -17.04 -15.95 -30.29
C GLY A 2 -16.13 -16.65 -29.27
N ASP A 3 -14.83 -16.45 -29.41
CA ASP A 3 -13.74 -17.21 -28.78
C ASP A 3 -13.77 -17.22 -27.24
N ALA A 4 -13.32 -18.32 -26.64
CA ALA A 4 -13.40 -18.61 -25.21
C ALA A 4 -12.09 -18.37 -24.43
N ARG A 5 -11.14 -17.58 -24.96
CA ARG A 5 -9.81 -17.38 -24.33
C ARG A 5 -9.23 -15.96 -24.48
N GLU A 6 -10.00 -14.93 -24.18
CA GLU A 6 -9.40 -13.65 -23.74
C GLU A 6 -8.88 -13.85 -22.31
N PRO A 7 -7.56 -13.85 -22.05
CA PRO A 7 -7.08 -13.82 -20.69
C PRO A 7 -7.52 -12.49 -20.09
N SER A 8 -8.55 -12.51 -19.25
CA SER A 8 -8.93 -11.39 -18.41
C SER A 8 -7.64 -10.84 -17.78
N LEU A 9 -7.27 -9.60 -18.11
CA LEU A 9 -6.07 -8.92 -17.64
C LEU A 9 -6.16 -8.68 -16.13
N TYR A 10 -6.04 -9.73 -15.32
CA TYR A 10 -6.01 -9.61 -13.87
C TYR A 10 -4.58 -9.25 -13.45
N SER A 11 -4.40 -8.00 -13.03
CA SER A 11 -3.12 -7.54 -12.46
C SER A 11 -3.20 -7.65 -10.94
N VAL A 12 -2.49 -8.62 -10.36
CA VAL A 12 -2.32 -8.72 -8.91
C VAL A 12 -1.20 -7.77 -8.51
N ASN A 13 -1.55 -6.68 -7.83
CA ASN A 13 -0.58 -5.75 -7.25
C ASN A 13 -0.42 -6.07 -5.76
N PRO A 14 0.62 -6.83 -5.34
CA PRO A 14 0.83 -7.13 -3.93
C PRO A 14 1.06 -5.83 -3.15
N ARG A 15 0.26 -5.59 -2.11
CA ARG A 15 0.43 -4.45 -1.21
C ARG A 15 1.31 -4.88 -0.03
N ILE A 16 2.45 -4.23 0.11
CA ILE A 16 3.35 -4.44 1.26
C ILE A 16 2.82 -3.63 2.44
N ARG A 17 2.79 -4.23 3.63
CA ARG A 17 2.45 -3.55 4.89
C ARG A 17 3.71 -3.28 5.69
N TYR A 18 3.82 -2.08 6.24
CA TYR A 18 4.93 -1.65 7.07
C TYR A 18 4.42 -1.32 8.46
N ASN A 19 4.93 -2.03 9.48
CA ASN A 19 4.64 -1.79 10.89
C ASN A 19 5.84 -1.11 11.58
N THR A 20 6.56 -0.29 10.83
CA THR A 20 7.84 0.31 11.19
C THR A 20 7.69 1.82 11.37
N VAL A 21 6.77 2.23 12.26
CA VAL A 21 6.59 3.65 12.60
C VAL A 21 7.77 4.09 13.48
N GLY A 22 8.53 5.08 13.01
CA GLY A 22 9.65 5.67 13.75
C GLY A 22 9.24 6.84 14.63
N GLY A 23 8.16 7.54 14.27
CA GLY A 23 7.66 8.67 15.05
C GLY A 23 6.46 9.37 14.43
N VAL A 24 5.91 10.33 15.20
CA VAL A 24 4.76 11.15 14.81
C VAL A 24 5.05 12.61 15.18
N ASN A 25 4.79 13.53 14.24
CA ASN A 25 4.95 14.97 14.40
C ASN A 25 3.65 15.67 14.00
N GLY A 26 2.76 15.92 14.97
CA GLY A 26 1.44 16.47 14.70
C GLY A 26 0.63 15.55 13.77
N PRO A 27 0.14 16.02 12.60
CA PRO A 27 -0.58 15.18 11.64
C PRO A 27 0.35 14.31 10.76
N LEU A 28 1.67 14.44 10.90
CA LEU A 28 2.65 13.74 10.07
C LEU A 28 3.13 12.46 10.75
N VAL A 29 3.16 11.36 10.00
CA VAL A 29 3.66 10.05 10.44
C VAL A 29 4.93 9.70 9.67
N ILE A 30 5.95 9.24 10.38
CA ILE A 30 7.26 8.87 9.81
C ILE A 30 7.40 7.35 9.85
N LEU A 31 7.55 6.73 8.68
CA LEU A 31 7.87 5.30 8.54
C LEU A 31 9.35 5.09 8.28
N GLU A 32 9.91 4.06 8.89
CA GLU A 32 11.29 3.59 8.69
C GLU A 32 11.30 2.30 7.88
N ASN A 33 12.44 1.95 7.27
CA ASN A 33 12.64 0.67 6.57
C ASN A 33 11.66 0.38 5.42
N VAL A 34 11.12 1.42 4.78
CA VAL A 34 10.24 1.30 3.60
C VAL A 34 11.08 1.04 2.35
N LYS A 35 10.66 0.08 1.52
CA LYS A 35 11.36 -0.28 0.28
C LYS A 35 10.71 0.43 -0.90
N TYR A 36 11.50 1.22 -1.64
CA TYR A 36 11.08 1.93 -2.86
C TYR A 36 9.86 2.88 -2.70
N PRO A 37 9.81 3.74 -1.67
CA PRO A 37 8.70 4.69 -1.52
C PRO A 37 8.63 5.65 -2.72
N ARG A 38 7.41 5.98 -3.17
CA ARG A 38 7.20 6.96 -4.24
C ARG A 38 6.72 8.30 -3.67
N TYR A 39 7.16 9.38 -4.31
CA TYR A 39 6.64 10.72 -4.01
C TYR A 39 5.14 10.77 -4.38
N ASN A 40 4.33 11.40 -3.52
CA ASN A 40 2.87 11.47 -3.63
C ASN A 40 2.17 10.09 -3.75
N GLU A 41 2.75 9.05 -3.17
CA GLU A 41 2.10 7.75 -3.04
C GLU A 41 0.95 7.82 -2.03
N MET A 42 -0.22 7.28 -2.41
CA MET A 42 -1.34 7.16 -1.49
C MET A 42 -1.13 5.96 -0.57
N VAL A 43 -1.17 6.20 0.75
CA VAL A 43 -1.04 5.17 1.78
C VAL A 43 -2.31 5.04 2.61
N THR A 44 -2.55 3.85 3.14
CA THR A 44 -3.61 3.60 4.12
C THR A 44 -2.95 3.28 5.45
N LEU A 45 -3.31 4.05 6.49
CA LEU A 45 -2.87 3.82 7.86
C LEU A 45 -4.00 3.10 8.60
N THR A 46 -3.65 2.07 9.36
CA THR A 46 -4.55 1.44 10.33
C THR A 46 -3.98 1.72 11.71
N LEU A 47 -4.76 2.39 12.54
CA LEU A 47 -4.42 2.75 13.90
C LEU A 47 -4.58 1.53 14.83
N PRO A 48 -3.97 1.57 16.03
CA PRO A 48 -4.06 0.46 16.99
C PRO A 48 -5.49 0.15 17.45
N ASP A 49 -6.39 1.12 17.36
CA ASP A 49 -7.81 0.95 17.67
C ASP A 49 -8.62 0.28 16.54
N GLY A 50 -7.97 0.01 15.40
CA GLY A 50 -8.57 -0.65 14.24
C GLY A 50 -9.15 0.29 13.18
N THR A 51 -9.02 1.61 13.35
CA THR A 51 -9.45 2.62 12.37
C THR A 51 -8.43 2.77 11.24
#